data_AF-R6APY2-F1
#
_entry.id   AF-R6APY2-F1
#
_cell.length_a   1.000
_cell.length_b   1.000
_cell.length_c   1.000
_cell.angle_alpha   90.00
_cell.angle_beta   90.00
_cell.angle_gamma   90.00
#
_symmetry.space_group_name_H-M   'P 1'
#
loop_
_entity.id
_entity.type
_entity.pdbx_description
1 polymer ?
#
loop_
_entity_poly.entity_id
_entity_poly.type
_entity_poly.pdbx_seq_one_letter_code
_entity_poly.pdbx_strand_id
1 'polypeptide(L)'
;MRDFVFLSHASYEIGYRAAAAELGMEPWLNLNMRLGEGSGCPVAFQVMRAACAAMNDMATFEEASINDNYLEDIRNESAFCVKTV
;
A
#
# COMPACT_ATOMS: atom_id res chain seq x y z
N MET A 1 3.66 -17.79 -9.84
CA MET A 1 4.83 -17.22 -9.10
C MET A 1 4.61 -15.76 -8.76
N ARG A 2 4.15 -14.91 -9.70
CA ARG A 2 3.94 -13.47 -9.46
C ARG A 2 3.03 -13.16 -8.26
N ASP A 3 1.99 -13.97 -8.03
CA ASP A 3 1.05 -13.79 -6.90
C ASP A 3 1.67 -14.01 -5.50
N PHE A 4 2.88 -14.56 -5.44
CA PHE A 4 3.58 -14.87 -4.19
C PHE A 4 4.85 -14.04 -3.98
N VAL A 5 5.15 -13.14 -4.93
CA VAL A 5 6.33 -12.27 -4.86
C VAL A 5 5.88 -10.88 -4.44
N PHE A 6 6.64 -10.26 -3.54
CA PHE A 6 6.44 -8.87 -3.13
C PHE A 6 7.76 -8.14 -3.23
N LEU A 7 7.75 -7.00 -3.92
CA LEU A 7 8.91 -6.14 -4.03
C LEU A 7 9.04 -5.31 -2.73
N SER A 8 10.06 -5.61 -1.92
CA SER A 8 10.19 -5.01 -0.58
C SER A 8 10.42 -3.51 -0.61
N HIS A 9 11.48 -3.06 -1.27
CA HIS A 9 11.82 -1.65 -1.40
C HIS A 9 12.42 -1.38 -2.79
N ALA A 10 12.28 -0.13 -3.25
CA ALA A 10 13.00 0.39 -4.39
C ALA A 10 14.48 0.47 -4.02
N SER A 11 15.28 -0.53 -4.45
CA SER A 11 16.74 -0.44 -4.34
C SER A 11 17.22 0.78 -5.12
N TYR A 12 18.19 1.50 -4.57
CA TYR A 12 18.85 2.62 -5.25
C TYR A 12 19.74 2.16 -6.40
N GLU A 13 19.90 0.86 -6.61
CA GLU A 13 20.60 0.32 -7.78
C GLU A 13 19.83 0.59 -9.07
N ILE A 14 20.56 1.08 -10.08
CA ILE A 14 19.99 1.53 -11.37
C ILE A 14 19.18 0.40 -12.06
N GLY A 15 19.66 -0.84 -11.96
CA GLY A 15 19.02 -2.00 -12.57
C GLY A 15 17.69 -2.40 -11.93
N TYR A 16 17.43 -1.99 -10.69
CA TYR A 16 16.24 -2.42 -9.96
C TYR A 16 14.96 -1.95 -10.64
N ARG A 17 14.90 -0.69 -11.07
CA ARG A 17 13.72 -0.13 -11.75
C ARG A 17 13.40 -0.85 -13.06
N ALA A 18 14.42 -1.21 -13.83
CA ALA A 18 14.24 -1.96 -15.07
C ALA A 18 13.69 -3.36 -14.77
N ALA A 19 14.24 -4.05 -13.77
CA ALA A 19 13.75 -5.35 -13.35
C ALA A 19 12.30 -5.30 -12.82
N ALA A 20 11.96 -4.30 -12.00
CA ALA A 20 10.60 -4.12 -11.48
C ALA A 20 9.58 -3.85 -12.60
N ALA A 21 9.95 -3.02 -13.59
CA ALA A 21 9.12 -2.74 -14.75
C ALA A 21 8.87 -3.99 -15.61
N GLU A 22 9.90 -4.81 -15.86
CA GLU A 22 9.76 -6.08 -16.58
C GLU A 22 8.89 -7.08 -15.81
N LEU A 23 9.00 -7.07 -14.49
CA LEU A 23 8.12 -7.84 -13.61
C LEU A 23 6.70 -7.26 -13.54
N GLY A 24 6.45 -6.04 -14.02
CA GLY A 24 5.16 -5.36 -13.90
C GLY A 24 4.71 -5.20 -12.45
N MET A 25 5.66 -4.93 -11.54
CA MET A 25 5.43 -4.87 -10.10
C MET A 25 6.03 -3.60 -9.51
N GLU A 26 5.38 -3.06 -8.49
CA GLU A 26 5.85 -1.88 -7.77
C GLU A 26 6.36 -2.26 -6.37
N PRO A 27 7.52 -1.72 -5.95
CA PRO A 27 8.01 -1.89 -4.59
C PRO A 27 7.15 -1.14 -3.58
N TRP A 28 7.07 -1.67 -2.35
CA TRP A 28 6.26 -1.07 -1.29
C TRP A 28 6.90 0.18 -0.69
N LEU A 29 8.23 0.21 -0.63
CA LEU A 29 8.97 1.20 0.17
C LEU A 29 9.99 1.95 -0.69
N ASN A 30 10.09 3.27 -0.49
CA ASN A 30 11.15 4.10 -1.06
C ASN A 30 12.05 4.65 0.07
N LEU A 31 13.20 4.01 0.27
CA LEU A 31 14.08 4.25 1.43
C LEU A 31 15.51 4.65 1.04
N ASN A 32 15.82 4.81 -0.25
CA ASN A 32 17.17 5.03 -0.76
C ASN A 32 18.20 3.97 -0.28
N MET A 33 17.74 2.74 0.00
CA MET A 33 18.60 1.65 0.44
C MET A 33 19.31 0.99 -0.74
N ARG A 34 20.53 0.49 -0.49
CA ARG A 34 21.36 -0.23 -1.48
C ARG A 34 22.38 -1.19 -0.87
N LEU A 35 22.13 -1.65 0.36
CA LEU A 35 23.03 -2.56 1.05
C LEU A 35 22.99 -3.98 0.46
N GLY A 36 21.82 -4.41 -0.03
CA GLY A 36 21.62 -5.79 -0.48
C GLY A 36 21.34 -6.74 0.69
N GLU A 37 21.73 -8.00 0.54
CA GLU A 37 21.62 -9.07 1.57
C GLU A 37 20.20 -9.30 2.13
N GLY A 38 19.17 -8.83 1.41
CA GLY A 38 17.78 -8.89 1.88
C GLY A 38 17.44 -7.90 2.99
N SER A 39 18.29 -6.90 3.25
CA SER A 39 18.11 -5.90 4.33
C SER A 39 16.79 -5.12 4.27
N GLY A 40 16.17 -4.96 3.09
CA GLY A 40 14.84 -4.34 2.96
C GLY A 40 13.66 -5.25 3.33
N CYS A 41 13.85 -6.58 3.31
CA CYS A 41 12.78 -7.55 3.56
C CYS A 41 12.22 -7.48 5.00
N PRO A 42 13.04 -7.38 6.07
CA PRO A 42 12.53 -7.22 7.43
C PRO A 42 11.62 -6.00 7.61
N VAL A 43 11.89 -4.89 6.91
CA VAL A 43 11.06 -3.68 6.95
C VAL A 43 9.72 -3.93 6.25
N ALA A 44 9.76 -4.52 5.05
CA ALA A 44 8.55 -4.91 4.32
C ALA A 44 7.69 -5.91 5.12
N PHE A 45 8.29 -6.84 5.85
CA PHE A 45 7.53 -7.75 6.73
C PHE A 45 6.76 -7.02 7.84
N GLN A 46 7.23 -5.88 8.34
CA GLN A 46 6.44 -5.09 9.28
C GLN A 46 5.19 -4.50 8.62
N VAL A 47 5.30 -4.05 7.37
CA VAL A 47 4.14 -3.59 6.58
C VAL A 47 3.15 -4.74 6.36
N MET A 48 3.64 -5.93 5.98
CA MET A 48 2.80 -7.11 5.80
C MET A 48 2.09 -7.51 7.10
N ARG A 49 2.79 -7.47 8.24
CA ARG A 49 2.19 -7.71 9.56
C ARG A 49 1.12 -6.68 9.90
N ALA A 50 1.36 -5.40 9.63
CA ALA A 50 0.39 -4.34 9.85
C ALA A 50 -0.87 -4.52 8.98
N ALA A 51 -0.70 -4.94 7.71
CA ALA A 51 -1.83 -5.26 6.83
C ALA A 51 -2.66 -6.42 7.39
N CYS A 52 -2.02 -7.49 7.85
CA CYS A 52 -2.73 -8.61 8.49
C CYS A 52 -3.47 -8.15 9.76
N ALA A 53 -2.84 -7.34 10.61
CA ALA A 53 -3.48 -6.79 11.81
C ALA A 53 -4.67 -5.89 11.45
N ALA A 54 -4.55 -5.03 10.43
CA ALA A 54 -5.65 -4.21 9.97
C ALA A 54 -6.85 -5.05 9.47
N MET A 55 -6.60 -6.20 8.84
CA MET A 55 -7.67 -7.09 8.39
C MET A 55 -8.30 -7.90 9.53
N ASN A 56 -7.52 -8.32 10.52
CA ASN A 56 -7.99 -9.24 11.56
C ASN A 56 -8.48 -8.53 12.83
N ASP A 57 -7.92 -7.37 13.15
CA ASP A 57 -8.04 -6.74 14.46
C ASP A 57 -8.73 -5.36 14.40
N MET A 58 -8.92 -4.77 13.21
CA MET A 58 -9.61 -3.49 13.08
C MET A 58 -11.12 -3.70 13.17
N ALA A 59 -11.75 -3.00 14.12
CA ALA A 59 -13.19 -3.02 14.30
C ALA A 59 -13.91 -2.49 13.04
N THR A 60 -15.02 -3.14 12.69
CA THR A 60 -15.99 -2.61 11.73
C THR A 60 -16.69 -1.35 12.29
N PHE A 61 -17.38 -0.59 11.43
CA PHE A 61 -18.12 0.58 11.89
C PHE A 61 -19.19 0.25 12.92
N GLU A 62 -19.87 -0.89 12.78
CA GLU A 62 -20.86 -1.35 13.76
C GLU A 62 -20.21 -1.66 15.12
N GLU A 63 -19.12 -2.45 15.13
CA GLU A 63 -18.38 -2.78 16.35
C GLU A 63 -17.79 -1.54 17.04
N ALA A 64 -17.37 -0.55 16.26
CA ALA A 64 -16.88 0.73 16.76
C ALA A 64 -18.00 1.74 17.11
N SER A 65 -19.27 1.38 16.89
CA SER A 65 -20.44 2.26 17.07
C SER A 65 -20.32 3.59 16.30
N ILE A 66 -19.74 3.55 15.10
CA ILE A 66 -19.59 4.69 14.19
C ILE A 66 -20.81 4.75 13.27
N ASN A 67 -21.52 5.88 13.28
CA ASN A 67 -22.55 6.18 12.29
C ASN A 67 -21.88 6.80 11.06
N ASP A 68 -21.92 6.09 9.92
CA ASP A 68 -21.24 6.50 8.68
C ASP A 68 -22.16 7.18 7.66
N ASN A 69 -23.38 7.57 8.03
CA ASN A 69 -24.35 8.23 7.14
C ASN A 69 -23.79 9.51 6.49
N TYR A 70 -22.87 10.21 7.16
CA TYR A 70 -22.23 11.41 6.60
C TYR A 70 -21.31 11.09 5.40
N LEU A 71 -20.91 9.83 5.21
CA LEU A 71 -20.13 9.41 4.05
C LEU A 71 -21.00 9.27 2.79
N GLU A 72 -22.33 9.19 2.90
CA GLU A 72 -23.24 9.10 1.74
C GLU A 72 -23.07 10.30 0.81
N ASP A 73 -22.99 11.50 1.38
CA ASP A 73 -22.78 12.73 0.64
C ASP A 73 -21.40 12.76 -0.03
N ILE A 74 -20.37 12.17 0.60
CA ILE A 74 -18.99 12.09 0.08
C ILE A 74 -18.88 11.04 -1.03
N ARG A 75 -19.61 9.93 -0.94
CA ARG A 75 -19.60 8.86 -1.96
C ARG A 75 -20.31 9.27 -3.25
N ASN A 76 -21.11 10.33 -3.22
CA ASN A 76 -21.81 10.82 -4.40
C ASN A 76 -20.82 11.47 -5.39
N GLU A 77 -20.86 11.09 -6.67
CA GLU A 77 -19.92 11.56 -7.70
C GLU A 77 -19.88 13.09 -7.81
N SER A 78 -20.99 13.77 -7.49
CA SER A 78 -21.06 15.24 -7.46
C SER A 78 -20.17 15.88 -6.40
N ALA A 79 -19.73 15.16 -5.37
CA ALA A 79 -18.90 15.68 -4.29
C ALA A 79 -17.46 15.98 -4.73
N PHE A 80 -16.99 15.32 -5.80
CA PHE A 80 -15.62 15.50 -6.33
C PHE A 80 -15.54 16.41 -7.56
N CYS A 81 -16.69 16.82 -8.13
CA CYS A 81 -16.73 17.75 -9.24
C CYS A 81 -16.98 19.17 -8.76
N VAL A 82 -15.91 19.98 -8.70
CA VAL A 82 -16.06 21.44 -8.65
C VAL A 82 -16.63 21.89 -10.00
N LYS A 83 -17.89 22.32 -10.04
CA LYS A 83 -18.47 22.95 -11.23
C LYS A 83 -17.64 24.19 -11.55
N THR A 84 -16.81 24.08 -12.57
CA THR A 84 -16.07 25.21 -13.13
C THR A 84 -17.08 26.08 -13.86
N VAL A 85 -17.25 27.32 -13.39
CA VAL A 85 -18.07 28.36 -14.04
C VAL A 85 -17.46 28.79 -15.38
#